data_AF-A0A6G4P838-F1
#
_entry.id   AF-A0A6G4P838-F1
#
_cell.length_a   1.000
_cell.length_b   1.000
_cell.length_c   1.000
_cell.angle_alpha   90.00
_cell.angle_beta   90.00
_cell.angle_gamma   90.00
#
_symmetry.space_group_name_H-M   'P 1'
#
loop_
_entity.id
_entity.type
_entity.pdbx_description
1 polymer ?
#
loop_
_entity_poly.entity_id
_entity_poly.type
_entity_poly.pdbx_seq_one_letter_code
_entity_poly.pdbx_strand_id
1 'polypeptide(L)'
;NIRMVRETADNTSDQLQNKTLWSSYTEIIDVKQCYPNTAIVGLQVDAEQFGGQQMTVNYHIRGRIIQVPSNYDPEKRTYSGIWDGSLKPAYSNNP
;
A
#
# COMPACT_ATOMS: atom_id res chain seq x y z
N ASN A 1 -17.42 -14.30 -9.42
CA ASN A 1 -17.16 -15.66 -9.95
C ASN A 1 -17.32 -15.59 -11.46
N ILE A 2 -16.23 -15.73 -12.22
CA ILE A 2 -16.26 -15.59 -13.68
C ILE A 2 -16.34 -16.97 -14.29
N ARG A 3 -17.27 -17.13 -15.22
CA ARG A 3 -17.41 -18.35 -16.02
C ARG A 3 -17.18 -17.99 -17.48
N MET A 4 -16.19 -18.64 -18.08
CA MET A 4 -15.98 -18.59 -19.53
C MET A 4 -16.65 -19.80 -20.16
N VAL A 5 -17.45 -19.58 -21.21
CA VAL A 5 -18.12 -20.63 -21.98
C VAL A 5 -17.79 -20.41 -23.45
N ARG A 6 -17.45 -21.49 -24.14
CA ARG A 6 -17.26 -21.49 -25.58
C ARG A 6 -18.60 -21.82 -26.24
N GLU A 7 -19.12 -20.89 -27.04
CA GLU A 7 -20.45 -21.02 -27.70
C GLU A 7 -20.41 -21.81 -29.01
N THR A 8 -19.24 -21.95 -29.65
CA THR A 8 -19.08 -22.59 -30.97
C THR A 8 -18.28 -23.89 -30.91
N ALA A 9 -18.73 -24.88 -31.70
CA ALA A 9 -18.06 -26.18 -31.82
C ALA A 9 -16.67 -26.07 -32.47
N ASP A 10 -15.78 -27.00 -32.14
CA ASP A 10 -14.46 -27.09 -32.78
C ASP A 10 -14.58 -27.40 -34.27
N ASN A 11 -13.70 -26.81 -35.07
CA ASN A 11 -13.66 -27.08 -36.49
C ASN A 11 -13.13 -28.51 -36.73
N THR A 12 -13.74 -29.24 -37.65
CA THR A 12 -13.34 -30.61 -38.02
C THR A 12 -12.16 -30.66 -39.00
N SER A 13 -11.66 -29.50 -39.44
CA SER A 13 -10.51 -29.36 -40.32
C SER A 13 -9.31 -28.78 -39.57
N ASP A 14 -8.16 -29.46 -39.65
CA ASP A 14 -6.87 -29.01 -39.08
C ASP A 14 -6.36 -27.68 -39.66
N GLN A 15 -6.95 -27.21 -40.77
CA GLN A 15 -6.54 -25.97 -41.42
C GLN A 15 -6.98 -24.70 -40.67
N LEU A 16 -7.92 -24.80 -39.73
CA LEU A 16 -8.47 -23.64 -39.04
C LEU A 16 -8.46 -23.83 -37.51
N GLN A 17 -7.47 -23.24 -36.86
CA GLN A 17 -7.35 -23.24 -35.40
C GLN A 17 -7.95 -21.97 -34.79
N ASN A 18 -9.08 -22.11 -34.11
CA ASN A 18 -9.69 -21.02 -33.32
C ASN A 18 -9.06 -20.96 -31.93
N LYS A 19 -7.86 -20.37 -31.85
CA LYS A 19 -7.17 -20.12 -30.57
C LYS A 19 -7.85 -18.98 -29.82
N THR A 20 -8.59 -19.32 -28.76
CA THR A 20 -9.05 -18.33 -27.79
C THR A 20 -7.99 -18.19 -26.70
N LEU A 21 -7.41 -17.00 -26.58
CA LEU A 21 -6.42 -16.67 -25.54
C LEU A 21 -7.06 -15.67 -24.57
N TRP A 22 -7.09 -16.02 -23.29
CA TRP A 22 -7.48 -15.09 -22.22
C TRP A 22 -6.20 -14.65 -21.50
N SER A 23 -5.92 -13.34 -21.53
CA SER A 23 -4.64 -12.80 -21.08
C SER A 23 -4.68 -12.34 -19.60
N SER A 24 -5.77 -11.71 -19.16
CA SER A 24 -5.89 -11.28 -17.76
C SER A 24 -7.31 -10.86 -17.39
N TYR A 25 -7.59 -10.82 -16.10
CA TYR A 25 -8.75 -10.17 -15.51
C TYR A 25 -8.29 -9.37 -14.29
N THR A 26 -8.66 -8.11 -14.25
CA THR A 26 -8.37 -7.22 -13.13
C THR A 26 -9.68 -6.87 -12.45
N GLU A 27 -9.85 -7.34 -11.21
CA GLU A 27 -10.96 -6.93 -10.34
C GLU A 27 -10.52 -5.72 -9.52
N ILE A 28 -11.22 -4.60 -9.68
CA ILE A 28 -11.03 -3.43 -8.80
C ILE A 28 -12.00 -3.62 -7.63
N ILE A 29 -11.48 -4.07 -6.50
CA ILE A 29 -12.24 -4.20 -5.26
C ILE A 29 -12.04 -2.89 -4.47
N ASP A 30 -13.06 -2.05 -4.42
CA ASP A 30 -13.07 -0.87 -3.54
C ASP A 30 -13.32 -1.33 -2.10
N VAL A 31 -12.24 -1.67 -1.39
CA VAL A 31 -12.31 -1.90 0.05
C VAL A 31 -12.07 -0.56 0.74
N LYS A 32 -13.12 0.00 1.35
CA LYS A 32 -12.96 1.11 2.31
C LYS A 32 -12.27 0.60 3.57
N GLN A 33 -10.95 0.55 3.54
CA GLN A 33 -10.12 0.27 4.70
C GLN A 33 -10.06 1.50 5.61
N CYS A 34 -11.13 1.74 6.38
CA CYS A 34 -11.14 2.78 7.41
C CYS A 34 -10.86 2.14 8.77
N TYR A 35 -9.57 1.94 9.08
CA TYR A 35 -9.13 1.52 10.41
C TYR A 35 -8.81 2.77 11.26
N PRO A 36 -9.52 3.00 12.38
CA PRO A 36 -9.29 4.15 13.23
C PRO A 36 -7.83 4.23 13.71
N ASN A 37 -7.20 5.40 13.58
CA ASN A 37 -5.80 5.66 13.94
C ASN A 37 -4.75 4.86 13.14
N THR A 38 -5.10 4.29 11.99
CA THR A 38 -4.15 3.68 11.05
C THR A 38 -3.91 4.59 9.85
N ALA A 39 -2.68 4.63 9.36
CA ALA A 39 -2.34 5.28 8.09
C ALA A 39 -2.12 4.18 7.02
N ILE A 40 -2.71 4.36 5.84
CA ILE A 40 -2.50 3.49 4.68
C ILE A 40 -1.70 4.29 3.65
N VAL A 41 -0.62 3.69 3.16
CA VAL A 41 0.20 4.26 2.08
C VAL A 41 0.18 3.29 0.91
N GLY A 42 -0.37 3.74 -0.22
CA GLY A 42 -0.33 3.03 -1.49
C GLY A 42 0.70 3.65 -2.41
N LEU A 43 1.45 2.81 -3.13
CA LEU A 43 2.38 3.25 -4.17
C LEU A 43 1.97 2.54 -5.46
N GLN A 44 1.60 3.32 -6.48
CA GLN A 44 1.30 2.81 -7.82
C GLN A 44 2.48 3.11 -8.73
N VAL A 45 3.04 2.06 -9.32
CA VAL A 45 4.14 2.14 -10.27
C VAL A 45 3.84 1.28 -11.49
N ASP A 46 4.40 1.68 -12.62
CA ASP A 46 4.35 0.89 -13.84
C ASP A 46 5.35 -0.27 -13.75
N ALA A 47 4.85 -1.50 -13.91
CA ALA A 47 5.66 -2.71 -13.78
C ALA A 47 6.75 -2.83 -14.87
N GLU A 48 6.55 -2.16 -16.02
CA GLU A 48 7.51 -2.16 -17.12
C GLU A 48 8.83 -1.47 -16.75
N GLN A 49 8.80 -0.45 -15.87
CA GLN A 49 10.00 0.24 -15.41
C GLN A 49 10.88 -0.60 -14.48
N PHE A 50 10.35 -1.68 -13.90
CA PHE A 50 11.04 -2.51 -12.91
C PHE A 50 11.31 -3.94 -13.40
N GLY A 51 11.20 -4.19 -14.70
CA GLY A 51 11.58 -5.47 -15.31
C GLY A 51 10.79 -6.67 -14.75
N GLY A 52 9.56 -6.45 -14.29
CA GLY A 52 8.74 -7.50 -13.68
C GLY A 52 9.17 -7.93 -12.27
N GLN A 53 10.13 -7.26 -11.64
CA GLN A 53 10.48 -7.52 -10.23
C GLN A 53 9.56 -6.76 -9.29
N GLN A 54 9.17 -7.42 -8.20
CA GLN A 54 8.41 -6.78 -7.14
C GLN A 54 9.29 -5.75 -6.43
N MET A 55 8.81 -4.51 -6.36
CA MET A 55 9.53 -3.43 -5.70
C MET A 55 9.58 -3.63 -4.19
N THR A 56 10.78 -3.51 -3.62
CA THR A 56 10.96 -3.33 -2.18
C THR A 56 10.77 -1.85 -1.85
N VAL A 57 9.68 -1.50 -1.17
CA VAL A 57 9.41 -0.13 -0.73
C VAL A 57 9.75 0.01 0.75
N ASN A 58 10.60 0.99 1.08
CA ASN A 58 10.90 1.36 2.47
C ASN A 58 10.20 2.68 2.79
N TYR A 59 9.49 2.74 3.91
CA TYR A 59 8.75 3.93 4.32
C TYR A 59 9.38 4.56 5.56
N HIS A 60 9.63 5.87 5.52
CA HIS A 60 9.95 6.67 6.70
C HIS A 60 8.76 7.59 7.01
N ILE A 61 7.91 7.17 7.94
CA ILE A 61 6.67 7.87 8.28
C ILE A 61 6.79 8.43 9.70
N ARG A 62 6.55 9.73 9.84
CA ARG A 62 6.32 10.37 11.15
C ARG A 62 4.85 10.19 11.50
N GLY A 63 4.57 9.67 12.71
CA GLY A 63 3.21 9.43 13.20
C GLY A 63 2.43 10.72 13.46
N ARG A 64 1.28 10.60 14.14
CA ARG A 64 0.43 11.73 14.51
C ARG A 64 1.20 12.73 15.41
N ILE A 65 0.99 14.02 15.18
CA ILE A 65 1.43 15.09 16.08
C ILE A 65 0.58 15.00 17.35
N ILE A 66 1.23 14.76 18.48
CA ILE A 66 0.64 14.71 19.81
C ILE A 66 1.24 15.83 20.68
N GLN A 67 0.66 16.05 21.85
CA GLN A 67 1.26 16.92 22.85
C GLN A 67 2.34 16.13 23.60
N VAL A 68 3.60 16.55 23.47
CA VAL A 68 4.73 15.97 24.18
C VAL A 68 5.29 16.99 25.17
N PRO A 69 5.98 16.56 26.25
CA PRO A 69 6.71 17.47 27.12
C PRO A 69 7.61 18.42 26.33
N SER A 70 7.64 19.69 26.72
CA SER A 70 8.46 20.74 26.09
C SER A 70 9.94 20.36 25.99
N ASN A 71 10.45 19.60 26.96
CA ASN A 71 11.81 19.12 27.06
C ASN A 71 12.09 17.81 26.30
N TYR A 72 11.11 17.23 25.60
CA TYR A 72 11.30 16.01 24.81
C TYR A 72 11.80 16.32 23.39
N ASP A 73 12.88 15.68 22.96
CA ASP A 73 13.38 15.67 21.58
C ASP A 73 12.88 14.39 20.87
N PRO A 74 11.96 14.49 19.89
CA PRO A 74 11.39 13.33 19.20
C PRO A 74 12.34 12.68 18.20
N GLU A 75 13.37 13.37 17.72
CA GLU A 75 14.37 12.80 16.80
C GLU A 75 15.39 11.96 17.57
N LYS A 76 15.89 12.49 18.69
CA LYS A 76 16.90 11.81 19.52
C LYS A 76 16.31 10.91 20.60
N ARG A 77 15.02 11.03 20.88
CA ARG A 77 14.32 10.33 21.97
C ARG A 77 14.87 10.66 23.36
N THR A 78 15.33 11.89 23.55
CA THR A 78 15.96 12.34 24.81
C THR A 78 15.19 13.47 25.44
N TYR A 79 15.23 13.53 26.76
CA TYR A 79 14.76 14.67 27.54
C TYR A 79 15.93 15.59 27.86
N SER A 80 15.78 16.89 27.63
CA SER A 80 16.82 17.90 27.92
C SER A 80 16.39 18.81 29.07
N GLY A 81 17.10 18.72 30.20
CA GLY A 81 16.82 19.54 31.38
C GLY A 81 15.52 19.16 32.10
N ILE A 82 15.12 20.01 33.06
CA ILE A 82 13.93 19.82 33.89
C ILE A 82 12.69 20.23 33.09
N TRP A 83 11.66 19.40 33.12
CA TRP A 83 10.39 19.73 32.51
C TRP A 83 9.68 20.83 33.30
N ASP A 84 9.25 21.87 32.61
CA ASP A 84 8.55 23.04 33.15
C ASP A 84 7.02 22.85 33.25
N GLY A 85 6.51 21.66 32.92
CA GLY A 85 5.08 21.35 32.88
C GLY A 85 4.39 21.77 31.57
N SER A 86 5.08 22.44 30.65
CA SER A 86 4.50 22.86 29.37
C SER A 86 4.56 21.75 28.32
N LEU A 87 3.58 21.75 27.40
CA LEU A 87 3.51 20.80 26.30
C LEU A 87 3.78 21.52 24.99
N LYS A 88 4.39 20.81 24.05
CA LYS A 88 4.58 21.26 22.67
C LYS A 88 3.99 20.23 21.69
N PRO A 89 3.45 20.68 20.55
CA PRO A 89 3.02 19.77 19.49
C PRO A 89 4.25 19.14 18.81
N ALA A 90 4.40 17.81 18.91
CA ALA A 90 5.38 17.05 18.14
C ALA A 90 4.91 15.61 17.93
N TYR A 91 5.49 14.89 16.95
CA TYR A 91 5.30 13.44 16.88
C TYR A 91 6.07 12.77 18.02
N SER A 92 5.56 11.65 18.54
CA SER A 92 6.29 10.83 19.52
C SER A 92 6.61 9.47 18.91
N ASN A 93 7.79 8.95 19.24
CA ASN A 93 8.21 7.58 18.93
C ASN A 93 8.50 6.77 20.21
N ASN A 94 8.04 7.27 21.36
CA ASN A 94 8.06 6.53 22.62
C ASN A 94 6.87 5.55 22.63
N PRO A 95 7.10 4.23 22.72
CA PRO A 95 6.03 3.22 22.76
C PRO A 95 5.11 3.37 23.99
#